data_AF-A0A7C1BGK5-F1
#
_entry.id   AF-A0A7C1BGK5-F1
#
_cell.length_a   1.000
_cell.length_b   1.000
_cell.length_c   1.000
_cell.angle_alpha   90.00
_cell.angle_beta   90.00
_cell.angle_gamma   90.00
#
_symmetry.space_group_name_H-M   'P 1'
#
loop_
_entity.id
_entity.type
_entity.pdbx_description
1 polymer ?
#
loop_
_entity_poly.entity_id
_entity_poly.type
_entity_poly.pdbx_seq_one_letter_code
_entity_poly.pdbx_strand_id
1 'polypeptide(L)'
;IIQGYSNKQHEGFLGHAYLGSWVNIGADTNNSDLKNTYGPIKVNFFGQEINTGMIFLGLIMGDHSKSGINTMFNTGTIVGFSANVFGGDFPPKFIPSFGWGGASGISEYDLEKALEVAKRVMQRRNVKLTPAYEELFRHIHEITREEREPYLSSR
;
A
#
# COMPACT_ATOMS: atom_id res chain seq x y z
N ILE A 1 8.96 9.27 -5.98
CA ILE A 1 9.30 8.29 -7.05
C ILE A 1 8.04 7.48 -7.35
N ILE A 2 7.67 7.33 -8.63
CA ILE A 2 6.54 6.51 -9.04
C ILE A 2 7.05 5.55 -10.11
N GLN A 3 6.97 4.24 -9.84
CA GLN A 3 7.41 3.21 -10.77
C GLN A 3 6.36 2.95 -11.87
N GLY A 4 6.73 2.12 -12.85
CA GLY A 4 5.96 1.91 -14.08
C GLY A 4 4.53 1.40 -13.86
N TYR A 5 3.65 1.77 -14.80
CA TYR A 5 2.26 1.32 -14.88
C TYR A 5 1.35 1.70 -13.68
N SER A 6 1.83 2.54 -12.78
CA SER A 6 1.06 3.08 -11.67
C SER A 6 0.17 4.25 -12.11
N ASN A 7 -1.01 4.37 -11.50
CA ASN A 7 -2.01 5.36 -11.88
C ASN A 7 -2.29 6.32 -10.72
N LYS A 8 -2.22 7.62 -11.02
CA LYS A 8 -2.79 8.74 -10.24
C LYS A 8 -3.42 9.69 -11.25
N GLN A 9 -4.69 9.51 -11.54
CA GLN A 9 -5.37 10.24 -12.63
C GLN A 9 -6.12 11.48 -12.17
N HIS A 10 -6.42 11.55 -10.88
CA HIS A 10 -7.26 12.58 -10.29
C HIS A 10 -6.45 13.43 -9.30
N GLU A 11 -7.03 14.52 -8.81
CA GLU A 11 -6.40 15.38 -7.80
C GLU A 11 -6.09 14.65 -6.49
N GLY A 12 -5.18 15.22 -5.72
CA GLY A 12 -4.70 14.71 -4.43
C GLY A 12 -3.18 14.74 -4.36
N PHE A 13 -2.66 15.18 -3.22
CA PHE A 13 -1.24 15.43 -3.00
C PHE A 13 -0.47 14.12 -2.76
N LEU A 14 0.61 13.93 -3.54
CA LEU A 14 1.55 12.81 -3.43
C LEU A 14 2.99 13.30 -3.13
N GLY A 15 3.15 14.06 -2.06
CA GLY A 15 4.44 14.63 -1.64
C GLY A 15 5.38 13.58 -1.04
N HIS A 16 6.67 13.68 -1.37
CA HIS A 16 7.77 12.83 -0.85
C HIS A 16 7.43 11.33 -0.76
N ALA A 17 6.67 10.82 -1.73
CA ALA A 17 6.17 9.45 -1.76
C ALA A 17 7.02 8.53 -2.63
N TYR A 18 7.00 7.24 -2.32
CA TYR A 18 7.53 6.16 -3.15
C TYR A 18 6.39 5.20 -3.51
N LEU A 19 6.05 5.08 -4.79
CA LEU A 19 5.06 4.11 -5.26
C LEU A 19 5.74 3.07 -6.15
N GLY A 20 5.48 1.80 -5.85
CA GLY A 20 5.83 0.65 -6.66
C GLY A 20 5.09 0.61 -7.99
N SER A 21 5.26 -0.49 -8.73
CA SER A 21 4.65 -0.71 -10.04
C SER A 21 3.20 -1.17 -9.92
N TRP A 22 2.37 -0.89 -10.92
CA TRP A 22 0.97 -1.33 -10.98
C TRP A 22 0.09 -0.86 -9.80
N VAL A 23 0.51 0.22 -9.14
CA VAL A 23 -0.25 0.88 -8.07
C VAL A 23 -1.44 1.62 -8.67
N ASN A 24 -2.58 1.63 -7.98
CA ASN A 24 -3.70 2.47 -8.36
C ASN A 24 -4.13 3.38 -7.21
N ILE A 25 -3.91 4.68 -7.39
CA ILE A 25 -4.31 5.70 -6.43
C ILE A 25 -5.67 6.26 -6.84
N GLY A 26 -6.65 6.10 -5.94
CA GLY A 26 -8.01 6.61 -6.12
C GLY A 26 -8.09 8.13 -6.24
N ALA A 27 -9.27 8.59 -6.66
CA ALA A 27 -9.58 10.01 -6.73
C ALA A 27 -9.48 10.68 -5.37
N ASP A 28 -8.89 11.87 -5.31
CA ASP A 28 -8.69 12.64 -4.08
C ASP A 28 -7.99 11.87 -2.95
N THR A 29 -7.16 10.88 -3.31
CA THR A 29 -6.22 10.30 -2.34
C THR A 29 -5.07 11.26 -2.11
N ASN A 30 -4.80 11.50 -0.83
CA ASN A 30 -3.78 12.42 -0.34
C ASN A 30 -2.84 11.70 0.64
N ASN A 31 -1.57 12.12 0.72
CA ASN A 31 -0.72 11.78 1.85
C ASN A 31 -0.14 13.04 2.50
N SER A 32 -0.08 13.06 3.82
CA SER A 32 0.78 13.99 4.54
C SER A 32 2.23 13.57 4.34
N ASP A 33 3.13 14.52 4.11
CA ASP A 33 4.58 14.29 4.03
C ASP A 33 5.38 15.06 5.10
N LEU A 34 4.74 16.00 5.80
CA LEU A 34 5.31 16.79 6.89
C LEU A 34 4.42 16.68 8.13
N LYS A 35 5.03 16.44 9.29
CA LYS A 35 4.30 16.45 10.56
C LYS A 35 3.98 17.89 10.98
N ASN A 36 2.81 18.09 11.58
CA ASN A 36 2.43 19.36 12.20
C ASN A 36 3.39 19.82 13.32
N THR A 37 4.15 18.88 13.89
CA THR A 37 5.17 19.18 14.91
C THR A 37 6.51 19.63 14.33
N TYR A 38 6.70 19.56 12.99
CA TYR A 38 7.97 19.82 12.31
C TYR A 38 9.16 18.97 12.81
N GLY A 39 8.88 17.91 13.58
CA GLY A 39 9.87 16.95 14.08
C GLY A 39 10.11 15.78 13.11
N PRO A 40 11.13 14.95 13.36
CA PRO A 40 11.49 13.85 12.47
C PRO A 40 10.35 12.83 12.36
N ILE A 41 10.17 12.28 11.16
CA ILE A 41 9.14 11.29 10.85
C ILE A 41 9.53 9.93 11.42
N LYS A 42 8.53 9.22 11.91
CA LYS A 42 8.67 7.85 12.40
C LYS A 42 7.74 6.98 11.57
N VAL A 43 8.28 5.89 11.06
CA VAL A 43 7.51 4.88 10.33
C VAL A 43 7.26 3.69 11.26
N ASN A 44 6.15 2.99 11.03
CA ASN A 44 5.90 1.70 11.65
C ASN A 44 6.17 0.63 10.59
N PHE A 45 7.05 -0.30 10.90
CA PHE A 45 7.32 -1.46 10.06
C PHE A 45 7.22 -2.70 10.93
N PHE A 46 6.21 -3.54 10.70
CA PHE A 46 5.98 -4.77 11.48
C PHE A 46 5.93 -4.55 13.00
N GLY A 47 5.22 -3.51 13.44
CA GLY A 47 5.10 -3.18 14.87
C GLY A 47 6.34 -2.51 15.47
N GLN A 48 7.42 -2.37 14.70
CA GLN A 48 8.61 -1.63 15.13
C GLN A 48 8.54 -0.19 14.66
N GLU A 49 8.69 0.74 15.60
CA GLU A 49 8.79 2.15 15.30
C GLU A 49 10.23 2.52 14.93
N ILE A 50 10.43 3.00 13.70
CA ILE A 50 11.74 3.40 13.19
C ILE A 50 11.74 4.92 13.01
N ASN A 51 12.67 5.60 13.68
CA ASN A 51 12.92 7.02 13.46
C ASN A 51 13.73 7.20 12.17
N THR A 52 13.18 7.92 11.20
CA THR A 52 13.83 8.10 9.89
C THR A 52 14.83 9.24 9.89
N GLY A 53 14.78 10.14 10.88
CA GLY A 53 15.54 11.39 10.89
C GLY A 53 15.11 12.41 9.84
N MET A 54 14.12 12.09 9.00
CA MET A 54 13.66 12.94 7.91
C MET A 54 12.56 13.88 8.39
N ILE A 55 12.60 15.14 7.93
CA ILE A 55 11.51 16.10 8.13
C ILE A 55 10.36 15.86 7.15
N PHE A 56 10.68 15.43 5.93
CA PHE A 56 9.71 15.10 4.88
C PHE A 56 9.76 13.62 4.50
N LEU A 57 8.64 12.92 4.62
CA LEU A 57 8.46 11.54 4.19
C LEU A 57 6.97 11.23 4.03
N GLY A 58 6.58 10.94 2.80
CA GLY A 58 5.22 10.63 2.43
C GLY A 58 4.88 9.15 2.48
N LEU A 59 3.93 8.77 1.63
CA LEU A 59 3.48 7.39 1.45
C LEU A 59 4.58 6.52 0.82
N ILE A 60 4.79 5.33 1.36
CA ILE A 60 5.55 4.25 0.71
C ILE A 60 4.56 3.14 0.37
N MET A 61 4.40 2.81 -0.90
CA MET A 61 3.38 1.87 -1.36
C MET A 61 3.97 0.81 -2.28
N GLY A 62 3.81 -0.46 -1.89
CA GLY A 62 4.30 -1.61 -2.62
C GLY A 62 3.58 -1.85 -3.94
N ASP A 63 4.20 -2.68 -4.78
CA ASP A 63 3.66 -3.07 -6.08
C ASP A 63 2.25 -3.65 -5.97
N HIS A 64 1.45 -3.42 -7.00
CA HIS A 64 0.06 -3.89 -7.10
C HIS A 64 -0.86 -3.45 -5.98
N SER A 65 -0.49 -2.49 -5.14
CA SER A 65 -1.41 -1.97 -4.13
C SER A 65 -2.38 -0.95 -4.71
N LYS A 66 -3.53 -0.75 -4.04
CA LYS A 66 -4.56 0.19 -4.45
C LYS A 66 -5.08 1.00 -3.26
N SER A 67 -5.45 2.25 -3.50
CA SER A 67 -6.26 3.04 -2.58
C SER A 67 -7.65 3.26 -3.17
N GLY A 68 -8.65 3.34 -2.29
CA GLY A 68 -9.96 3.88 -2.62
C GLY A 68 -9.89 5.38 -2.89
N ILE A 69 -11.04 5.96 -3.23
CA ILE A 69 -11.20 7.41 -3.30
C ILE A 69 -11.10 8.04 -1.91
N ASN A 70 -10.76 9.32 -1.84
CA ASN A 70 -10.68 10.12 -0.61
C ASN A 70 -9.81 9.47 0.49
N THR A 71 -8.86 8.62 0.11
CA THR A 71 -8.00 7.95 1.10
C THR A 71 -6.96 8.94 1.61
N MET A 72 -6.85 9.07 2.93
CA MET A 72 -5.94 10.03 3.57
C MET A 72 -4.82 9.28 4.28
N PHE A 73 -3.60 9.32 3.75
CA PHE A 73 -2.45 8.68 4.36
C PHE A 73 -1.68 9.64 5.29
N ASN A 74 -1.23 9.13 6.43
CA ASN A 74 -0.37 9.89 7.34
C ASN A 74 1.08 9.94 6.83
N THR A 75 1.88 10.85 7.41
CA THR A 75 3.34 10.88 7.19
C THR A 75 3.96 9.51 7.40
N GLY A 76 4.78 9.08 6.43
CA GLY A 76 5.49 7.82 6.50
C GLY A 76 4.61 6.58 6.55
N THR A 77 3.34 6.63 6.12
CA THR A 77 2.53 5.41 6.01
C THR A 77 3.17 4.45 5.02
N ILE A 78 3.31 3.19 5.44
CA ILE A 78 3.80 2.08 4.62
C ILE A 78 2.62 1.19 4.24
N VAL A 79 2.45 0.94 2.95
CA VAL A 79 1.49 -0.01 2.38
C VAL A 79 2.28 -1.12 1.69
N GLY A 80 2.06 -2.37 2.12
CA GLY A 80 2.73 -3.55 1.58
C GLY A 80 2.36 -3.89 0.14
N PHE A 81 2.76 -5.07 -0.31
CA PHE A 81 2.49 -5.57 -1.66
C PHE A 81 1.04 -6.00 -1.84
N SER A 82 0.41 -5.68 -2.97
CA SER A 82 -0.95 -6.10 -3.33
C SER A 82 -2.02 -5.85 -2.25
N ALA A 83 -1.89 -4.75 -1.50
CA ALA A 83 -2.88 -4.34 -0.50
C ALA A 83 -3.97 -3.44 -1.11
N ASN A 84 -5.18 -3.48 -0.55
CA ASN A 84 -6.30 -2.62 -0.93
C ASN A 84 -6.73 -1.79 0.28
N VAL A 85 -6.46 -0.48 0.21
CA VAL A 85 -6.76 0.47 1.29
C VAL A 85 -8.02 1.25 0.98
N PHE A 86 -9.05 1.16 1.82
CA PHE A 86 -10.30 1.91 1.64
C PHE A 86 -10.99 2.13 2.99
N GLY A 87 -11.93 3.08 3.03
CA GLY A 87 -12.64 3.50 4.24
C GLY A 87 -12.78 5.02 4.27
N GLY A 88 -13.33 5.55 5.37
CA GLY A 88 -13.59 6.98 5.53
C GLY A 88 -12.63 7.74 6.45
N ASP A 89 -11.69 7.05 7.10
CA ASP A 89 -10.79 7.63 8.11
C ASP A 89 -9.33 7.22 7.84
N PHE A 90 -8.38 7.77 8.60
CA PHE A 90 -6.95 7.50 8.45
C PHE A 90 -6.67 5.99 8.63
N PRO A 91 -6.11 5.31 7.61
CA PRO A 91 -5.69 3.93 7.77
C PRO A 91 -4.50 3.86 8.75
N PRO A 92 -4.19 2.67 9.28
CA PRO A 92 -2.99 2.46 10.08
C PRO A 92 -1.71 2.95 9.37
N LYS A 93 -0.66 3.26 10.14
CA LYS A 93 0.63 3.67 9.55
C LYS A 93 1.38 2.54 8.85
N PHE A 94 0.99 1.30 9.10
CA PHE A 94 1.47 0.12 8.41
C PHE A 94 0.26 -0.71 7.94
N ILE A 95 0.19 -0.98 6.65
CA ILE A 95 -0.79 -1.88 6.04
C ILE A 95 0.01 -3.06 5.50
N PRO A 96 -0.28 -4.30 5.96
CA PRO A 96 0.48 -5.46 5.55
C PRO A 96 0.27 -5.77 4.06
N SER A 97 1.24 -6.48 3.49
CA SER A 97 1.12 -7.10 2.18
C SER A 97 -0.09 -8.03 2.17
N PHE A 98 -0.88 -7.97 1.10
CA PHE A 98 -2.19 -8.62 1.00
C PHE A 98 -3.16 -8.17 2.09
N GLY A 99 -3.07 -6.92 2.57
CA GLY A 99 -4.10 -6.31 3.41
C GLY A 99 -5.32 -5.87 2.61
N TRP A 100 -6.51 -6.02 3.18
CA TRP A 100 -7.79 -5.59 2.61
C TRP A 100 -8.60 -4.83 3.66
N GLY A 101 -8.73 -3.51 3.52
CA GLY A 101 -9.48 -2.67 4.46
C GLY A 101 -8.82 -1.34 4.76
N GLY A 102 -8.93 -0.85 5.99
CA GLY A 102 -8.44 0.46 6.39
C GLY A 102 -8.66 0.73 7.86
N ALA A 103 -9.13 1.94 8.20
CA ALA A 103 -9.34 2.36 9.59
C ALA A 103 -10.30 1.45 10.38
N SER A 104 -11.34 0.92 9.73
CA SER A 104 -12.33 0.03 10.37
C SER A 104 -11.83 -1.40 10.59
N GLY A 105 -10.59 -1.69 10.25
CA GLY A 105 -9.99 -3.02 10.31
C GLY A 105 -9.42 -3.44 8.97
N ILE A 106 -8.49 -4.38 9.05
CA ILE A 106 -7.81 -4.98 7.91
C ILE A 106 -8.01 -6.49 8.00
N SER A 107 -8.37 -7.12 6.90
CA SER A 107 -8.36 -8.58 6.75
C SER A 107 -7.32 -9.00 5.71
N GLU A 108 -6.97 -10.28 5.69
CA GLU A 108 -6.17 -10.85 4.61
C GLU A 108 -6.94 -10.84 3.28
N TYR A 109 -6.27 -10.41 2.23
CA TYR A 109 -6.74 -10.43 0.87
C TYR A 109 -6.46 -11.80 0.26
N ASP A 110 -7.48 -12.41 -0.32
CA ASP A 110 -7.37 -13.69 -1.01
C ASP A 110 -6.35 -13.63 -2.17
N LEU A 111 -5.36 -14.51 -2.10
CA LEU A 111 -4.24 -14.57 -3.04
C LEU A 111 -4.69 -14.85 -4.48
N GLU A 112 -5.66 -15.73 -4.69
CA GLU A 112 -6.13 -16.08 -6.04
C GLU A 112 -6.90 -14.90 -6.66
N LYS A 113 -7.69 -14.18 -5.87
CA LYS A 113 -8.30 -12.92 -6.31
C LYS A 113 -7.25 -11.85 -6.61
N ALA A 114 -6.19 -11.74 -5.81
CA ALA A 114 -5.09 -10.82 -6.06
C ALA A 114 -4.41 -11.10 -7.40
N LEU A 115 -4.11 -12.38 -7.69
CA LEU A 115 -3.55 -12.83 -8.97
C LEU A 115 -4.49 -12.55 -10.15
N GLU A 116 -5.80 -12.76 -9.98
CA GLU A 116 -6.79 -12.45 -11.00
C GLU A 116 -6.80 -10.94 -11.33
N VAL A 117 -6.75 -10.09 -10.30
CA VAL A 117 -6.66 -8.63 -10.48
C VAL A 117 -5.35 -8.25 -11.16
N ALA A 118 -4.21 -8.80 -10.73
CA ALA A 118 -2.91 -8.55 -11.34
C ALA A 118 -2.92 -8.88 -12.83
N LYS A 119 -3.47 -10.03 -13.21
CA LYS A 119 -3.63 -10.44 -14.61
C LYS A 119 -4.45 -9.44 -15.42
N ARG A 120 -5.58 -8.98 -14.89
CA ARG A 120 -6.46 -8.00 -15.56
C ARG A 120 -5.78 -6.63 -15.73
N VAL A 121 -5.10 -6.11 -14.71
CA VAL A 121 -4.45 -4.79 -14.80
C VAL A 121 -3.25 -4.80 -15.73
N MET A 122 -2.47 -5.90 -15.74
CA MET A 122 -1.35 -6.07 -16.66
C MET A 122 -1.83 -6.21 -18.10
N GLN A 123 -2.88 -7.01 -18.32
CA GLN A 123 -3.46 -7.21 -19.65
C GLN A 123 -4.00 -5.91 -20.26
N ARG A 124 -4.58 -4.99 -19.45
CA ARG A 124 -4.99 -3.64 -19.91
C ARG A 124 -3.84 -2.81 -20.50
N ARG A 125 -2.60 -3.16 -20.21
CA ARG A 125 -1.38 -2.53 -20.76
C ARG A 125 -0.64 -3.44 -21.74
N ASN A 126 -1.32 -4.49 -22.24
CA ASN A 126 -0.76 -5.52 -23.11
C ASN A 126 0.44 -6.27 -22.49
N VAL A 127 0.52 -6.31 -21.16
CA VAL A 127 1.54 -7.07 -20.45
C VAL A 127 0.94 -8.40 -19.99
N LYS A 128 1.57 -9.51 -20.35
CA LYS A 128 1.15 -10.84 -19.91
C LYS A 128 1.73 -11.15 -18.53
N LEU A 129 0.88 -11.56 -17.60
CA LEU A 129 1.31 -12.13 -16.33
C LEU A 129 1.90 -13.53 -16.60
N THR A 130 3.18 -13.70 -16.27
CA THR A 130 3.93 -14.93 -16.55
C THR A 130 3.88 -15.88 -15.36
N PRO A 131 4.15 -17.19 -15.55
CA PRO A 131 4.24 -18.13 -14.43
C PRO A 131 5.25 -17.72 -13.35
N ALA A 132 6.37 -17.10 -13.73
CA ALA A 132 7.34 -16.57 -12.77
C ALA A 132 6.79 -15.39 -11.96
N TYR A 133 5.93 -14.58 -12.57
CA TYR A 133 5.25 -13.47 -11.89
C TYR A 133 4.14 -13.97 -10.96
N GLU A 134 3.46 -15.06 -11.32
CA GLU A 134 2.54 -15.78 -10.41
C GLU A 134 3.28 -16.33 -9.19
N GLU A 135 4.43 -16.97 -9.41
CA GLU A 135 5.25 -17.51 -8.32
C GLU A 135 5.76 -16.40 -7.41
N LEU A 136 6.11 -15.22 -7.95
CA LEU A 136 6.47 -14.05 -7.14
C LEU A 136 5.35 -13.66 -6.17
N PHE A 137 4.09 -13.62 -6.63
CA PHE A 137 2.95 -13.33 -5.76
C PHE A 137 2.81 -14.36 -4.64
N ARG A 138 2.90 -15.65 -4.99
CA ARG A 138 2.80 -16.75 -4.02
C ARG A 138 3.94 -16.70 -3.00
N HIS A 139 5.15 -16.45 -3.45
CA HIS A 139 6.33 -16.31 -2.60
C HIS A 139 6.20 -15.11 -1.66
N ILE A 140 5.85 -13.92 -2.16
CA ILE A 140 5.64 -12.73 -1.32
C ILE A 140 4.52 -13.00 -0.31
N HIS A 141 3.41 -13.62 -0.73
CA HIS A 141 2.31 -13.95 0.16
C HIS A 141 2.76 -14.81 1.34
N GLU A 142 3.60 -15.82 1.08
CA GLU A 142 4.13 -16.69 2.12
C GLU A 142 5.11 -15.97 3.05
N ILE A 143 6.15 -15.31 2.50
CA ILE A 143 7.19 -14.67 3.33
C ILE A 143 6.68 -13.47 4.14
N THR A 144 5.56 -12.88 3.74
CA THR A 144 4.91 -11.76 4.45
C THR A 144 3.77 -12.20 5.36
N ARG A 145 3.57 -13.51 5.57
CA ARG A 145 2.45 -14.04 6.35
C ARG A 145 2.37 -13.45 7.76
N GLU A 146 3.52 -13.30 8.42
CA GLU A 146 3.61 -12.72 9.77
C GLU A 146 3.13 -11.25 9.84
N GLU A 147 3.19 -10.50 8.73
CA GLU A 147 2.65 -9.12 8.66
C GLU A 147 1.16 -9.07 8.99
N ARG A 148 0.43 -10.12 8.61
CA ARG A 148 -1.04 -10.17 8.66
C ARG A 148 -1.55 -10.75 9.98
N GLU A 149 -0.75 -11.53 10.70
CA GLU A 149 -1.16 -12.19 11.95
C GLU A 149 -1.82 -11.26 12.97
N PRO A 150 -1.27 -10.06 13.27
CA PRO A 150 -1.88 -9.15 14.25
C PRO A 150 -3.29 -8.69 13.86
N TYR A 151 -3.60 -8.68 12.56
CA TYR A 151 -4.89 -8.25 12.02
C TYR A 151 -5.88 -9.41 11.85
N LEU A 152 -5.39 -10.66 11.89
CA LEU A 152 -6.20 -11.88 11.85
C LEU A 152 -6.68 -12.30 13.24
N SER A 153 -5.89 -12.03 14.29
CA SER A 153 -6.16 -12.42 15.68
C SER A 153 -7.07 -11.46 16.44
N SER A 154 -7.43 -10.30 15.88
CA SER A 154 -8.26 -9.28 16.53
C SER A 154 -9.76 -9.41 16.26
N ARG A 155 -10.26 -10.64 16.05
CA ARG A 155 -11.68 -10.96 15.89
C ARG A 155 -12.24 -11.72 17.08
#